data_AF-A0A7J7CXY6-F1
#
_entry.id   AF-A0A7J7CXY6-F1
#
_cell.length_a   1.000
_cell.length_b   1.000
_cell.length_c   1.000
_cell.angle_alpha   90.00
_cell.angle_beta   90.00
_cell.angle_gamma   90.00
#
_symmetry.space_group_name_H-M   'P 1'
#
loop_
_entity.id
_entity.type
_entity.pdbx_description
1 polymer ?
#
loop_
_entity_poly.entity_id
_entity_poly.type
_entity_poly.pdbx_seq_one_letter_code
_entity_poly.pdbx_strand_id
1 'polypeptide(L)'
;MMANCDEIGFELPDDVLVEILCRLPERSLIRLKCVSNSWHNLINNVCIPKLSATAPVCGFVVHSSMVEGRYTNELVYATLTSPPDAVAIAEAEEFVQSYEALLPFIPAPRDFLDCCNGLLLFLRGCDCWESRAPGCTVYLQYYVCNPATKQCVEIPGFVGEYSKSYTCLAFNPSKSPHYKVVRMVYIRCKHGDCYCEVLKLNIFSSDTGKWITLEMPAKASVRIRVSNKYNHENEKYYHGYGIRKYSWITRVIYLDGVLYKLSTEKLLLCFDLNEMNVREIELPERGTSDMGIIGASRGRLYYASHDGTKVLIWLLEDHSLKLGSPWIMKPILCNNPSIEDPMLQLLYLIHEYCPFGFGPYAWHPTSEVLFLGDCHVIFSYHLESKRLEIVLDRNNIDVHRGRLYPYSRCLVSLKDFLPRHYGSNQSLIQLLSLMALTPRWSEQDCLLRT
;
A
#
# COMPACT_ATOMS: atom_id res chain seq x y z
N MET A 1 29.30 26.72 42.63
CA MET A 1 28.02 26.54 43.34
C MET A 1 27.13 25.70 42.44
N MET A 2 27.05 24.39 42.73
CA MET A 2 25.97 23.54 42.24
C MET A 2 24.74 23.87 43.06
N ALA A 3 23.72 24.45 42.43
CA ALA A 3 22.39 24.55 43.03
C ALA A 3 21.58 23.36 42.53
N ASN A 4 21.26 22.45 43.45
CA ASN A 4 20.22 21.43 43.29
C ASN A 4 18.92 22.12 42.87
N CYS A 5 18.48 21.87 41.63
CA CYS A 5 17.10 22.09 41.23
C CYS A 5 16.30 20.81 41.52
N ASP A 6 16.13 20.49 42.81
CA ASP A 6 15.31 19.35 43.27
C ASP A 6 14.03 19.79 44.00
N GLU A 7 13.62 21.05 43.90
CA GLU A 7 12.38 21.51 44.54
C GLU A 7 11.43 22.14 43.52
N ILE A 8 10.31 21.43 43.31
CA ILE A 8 9.20 21.66 42.37
C ILE A 8 9.54 21.25 40.92
N GLY A 9 9.69 19.94 40.71
CA GLY A 9 9.66 19.36 39.37
C GLY A 9 8.28 19.55 38.74
N PHE A 10 8.12 20.58 37.92
CA PHE A 10 7.04 20.62 36.94
C PHE A 10 7.32 19.51 35.92
N GLU A 11 6.88 18.29 36.20
CA GLU A 11 6.78 17.27 35.16
C GLU A 11 5.75 17.75 34.14
N LEU A 12 6.22 17.99 32.90
CA LEU A 12 5.34 18.31 31.79
C LEU A 12 4.35 17.16 31.59
N PRO A 13 3.04 17.45 31.45
CA PRO A 13 2.06 16.45 31.07
C PRO A 13 2.45 15.71 29.78
N ASP A 14 2.14 14.41 29.72
CA ASP A 14 2.53 13.54 28.60
C ASP A 14 2.03 14.05 27.23
N ASP A 15 0.86 14.68 27.18
CA ASP A 15 0.30 15.28 25.97
C ASP A 15 1.16 16.44 25.45
N VAL A 16 1.59 17.34 26.33
CA VAL A 16 2.50 18.44 26.00
C VAL A 16 3.86 17.89 25.57
N LEU A 17 4.36 16.87 26.28
CA LEU A 17 5.62 16.22 25.94
C LEU A 17 5.55 15.56 24.55
N VAL A 18 4.46 14.87 24.20
CA VAL A 18 4.24 14.30 22.87
C VAL A 18 4.22 15.39 21.80
N GLU A 19 3.59 16.53 22.04
CA GLU A 19 3.59 17.65 21.09
C GLU A 19 5.00 18.20 20.83
N ILE A 20 5.83 18.29 21.87
CA ILE A 20 7.23 18.70 21.74
C ILE A 20 8.01 17.65 20.95
N LEU A 21 7.91 16.38 21.37
CA LEU A 21 8.63 15.25 20.77
C LEU A 21 8.30 15.06 19.29
N CYS A 22 7.02 15.17 18.91
CA CYS A 22 6.59 15.04 17.52
C CYS A 22 7.02 16.20 16.60
N ARG A 23 7.56 17.30 17.14
CA ARG A 23 8.13 18.40 16.33
C ARG A 23 9.62 18.23 16.07
N LEU A 24 10.26 17.27 16.72
CA LEU A 24 11.69 17.04 16.58
C LEU A 24 12.01 16.27 15.28
N PRO A 25 13.18 16.51 14.68
CA PRO A 25 13.68 15.65 13.61
C PRO A 25 13.76 14.19 14.05
N GLU A 26 13.47 13.25 13.14
CA GLU A 26 13.39 11.81 13.42
C GLU A 26 14.63 11.29 14.16
N ARG A 27 15.83 11.70 13.74
CA ARG A 27 17.10 11.28 14.37
C ARG A 27 17.21 11.73 15.82
N SER A 28 16.77 12.94 16.12
CA SER A 28 16.75 13.47 17.49
C SER A 28 15.75 12.72 18.34
N LEU A 29 14.54 12.48 17.81
CA LEU A 29 13.51 11.71 18.48
C LEU A 29 13.96 10.28 18.82
N ILE A 30 14.65 9.61 17.89
CA ILE A 30 15.19 8.26 18.12
C ILE A 30 16.23 8.26 19.25
N ARG A 31 17.12 9.26 19.31
CA ARG A 31 18.13 9.37 20.37
C ARG A 31 17.51 9.59 21.74
N LEU A 32 16.38 10.30 21.81
CA LEU A 32 15.66 10.57 23.06
C LEU A 32 15.03 9.33 23.69
N LYS A 33 14.91 8.21 22.96
CA LYS A 33 14.55 6.91 23.53
C LYS A 33 15.51 6.45 24.63
N CYS A 34 16.73 6.98 24.68
CA CYS A 34 17.75 6.62 25.66
C CYS A 34 17.70 7.45 26.95
N VAL A 35 16.82 8.46 27.05
CA VAL A 35 16.75 9.37 28.20
C VAL A 35 16.17 8.66 29.43
N SER A 36 15.07 7.93 29.26
CA SER A 36 14.44 7.14 30.33
C SER A 36 13.49 6.09 29.74
N ASN A 37 13.08 5.12 30.56
CA ASN A 37 12.06 4.14 30.18
C ASN A 37 10.70 4.79 29.85
N SER A 38 10.35 5.88 30.54
CA SER A 38 9.12 6.63 30.27
C SER A 38 9.16 7.23 28.86
N TRP A 39 10.25 7.93 28.52
CA TRP A 39 10.44 8.52 27.19
C TRP A 39 10.51 7.45 26.10
N HIS A 40 11.20 6.34 26.36
CA HIS A 40 11.24 5.20 25.45
C HIS A 40 9.83 4.70 25.09
N ASN A 41 8.98 4.48 26.10
CA ASN A 41 7.61 3.99 25.93
C ASN A 41 6.73 5.03 25.21
N LEU A 42 6.80 6.29 25.61
CA LEU A 42 6.03 7.38 25.00
C LEU A 42 6.39 7.57 23.51
N ILE A 43 7.69 7.51 23.20
CA ILE A 43 8.16 7.66 21.81
C ILE A 43 7.72 6.47 20.96
N ASN A 44 7.91 5.23 21.42
CA ASN A 44 7.58 4.04 20.63
C ASN A 44 6.07 3.81 20.47
N ASN A 45 5.28 4.09 21.51
CA ASN A 45 3.86 3.74 21.52
C ASN A 45 2.93 4.90 21.13
N VAL A 46 3.41 6.15 21.15
CA VAL A 46 2.60 7.34 20.82
C VAL A 46 3.23 8.17 19.71
N CYS A 47 4.47 8.65 19.90
CA CYS A 47 5.06 9.61 18.97
C CYS A 47 5.33 9.00 17.58
N ILE A 48 5.96 7.83 17.52
CA ILE A 48 6.28 7.12 16.27
C ILE A 48 5.02 6.73 15.49
N PRO A 49 4.01 6.10 16.12
CA PRO A 49 2.68 5.88 15.54
C PRO A 49 2.07 7.13 14.92
N LYS A 50 2.04 8.23 15.68
CA LYS A 50 1.46 9.51 15.26
C LYS A 50 2.21 10.09 14.06
N LEU A 51 3.54 10.16 14.12
CA LEU A 51 4.37 10.66 13.03
C LEU A 51 4.25 9.82 11.76
N SER A 52 4.22 8.50 11.90
CA SER A 52 4.08 7.59 10.76
C SER A 52 2.71 7.71 10.08
N ALA A 53 1.64 7.92 10.86
CA ALA A 53 0.28 8.09 10.34
C ALA A 53 0.09 9.43 9.62
N THR A 54 0.84 10.47 10.01
CA THR A 54 0.79 11.80 9.39
C THR A 54 1.96 12.07 8.45
N ALA A 55 2.79 11.06 8.17
CA ALA A 55 3.96 11.23 7.32
C ALA A 55 3.52 11.66 5.91
N PRO A 56 4.13 12.71 5.34
CA PRO A 56 3.78 13.14 3.99
C PRO A 56 4.11 12.02 3.00
N VAL A 57 3.35 11.98 1.91
CA VAL A 57 3.76 11.16 0.76
C VAL A 57 5.06 11.74 0.24
N CYS A 58 6.08 10.91 0.06
CA CYS A 58 7.40 11.33 -0.43
C CYS A 58 7.74 10.75 -1.80
N GLY A 59 6.86 9.90 -2.35
CA GLY A 59 7.01 9.35 -3.68
C GLY A 59 6.02 8.22 -3.95
N PHE A 60 6.28 7.48 -5.03
CA PHE A 60 5.48 6.37 -5.49
C PHE A 60 6.34 5.14 -5.70
N VAL A 61 5.88 4.00 -5.21
CA VAL A 61 6.34 2.70 -5.71
C VAL A 61 5.52 2.37 -6.94
N VAL A 62 6.18 2.16 -8.08
CA VAL A 62 5.55 1.99 -9.39
C VAL A 62 6.07 0.72 -10.04
N HIS A 63 5.16 -0.05 -10.61
CA HIS A 63 5.53 -1.15 -11.50
C HIS A 63 5.52 -0.64 -12.95
N SER A 64 6.69 -0.65 -13.59
CA SER A 64 6.86 -0.10 -14.94
C SER A 64 7.16 -1.20 -15.98
N SER A 65 6.57 -1.06 -17.17
CA SER A 65 6.93 -1.85 -18.37
C SER A 65 7.99 -1.18 -19.25
N MET A 66 8.37 0.05 -18.93
CA MET A 66 9.34 0.82 -19.71
C MET A 66 10.19 1.69 -18.80
N VAL A 67 11.51 1.58 -18.91
CA VAL A 67 12.46 2.43 -18.19
C VAL A 67 13.47 2.98 -19.20
N GLU A 68 13.58 4.29 -19.31
CA GLU A 68 14.50 4.99 -20.25
C GLU A 68 14.34 4.53 -21.71
N GLY A 69 13.09 4.33 -22.15
CA GLY A 69 12.77 3.89 -23.51
C GLY A 69 13.06 2.42 -23.80
N ARG A 70 13.48 1.63 -22.80
CA ARG A 70 13.69 0.19 -22.92
C ARG A 70 12.49 -0.54 -22.34
N TYR A 71 12.03 -1.57 -23.04
CA TYR A 71 11.05 -2.51 -22.48
C TYR A 71 11.68 -3.25 -21.31
N THR A 72 11.16 -3.01 -20.12
CA THR A 72 11.57 -3.67 -18.89
C THR A 72 10.36 -4.16 -18.14
N ASN A 73 10.55 -4.88 -17.05
CA ASN A 73 9.51 -5.16 -16.09
C ASN A 73 10.21 -4.96 -14.75
N GLU A 74 10.07 -3.77 -14.18
CA GLU A 74 10.86 -3.33 -13.02
C GLU A 74 9.97 -2.64 -11.98
N LEU A 75 10.36 -2.77 -10.72
CA LEU A 75 9.80 -2.02 -9.62
C LEU A 75 10.66 -0.78 -9.41
N VAL A 76 10.08 0.40 -9.59
CA VAL A 76 10.80 1.67 -9.50
C VAL A 76 10.21 2.54 -8.41
N TYR A 77 11.03 3.43 -7.87
CA TYR A 77 10.57 4.51 -7.01
C TYR A 77 10.60 5.83 -7.76
N ALA A 78 9.49 6.56 -7.76
CA ALA A 78 9.41 7.89 -8.31
C ALA A 78 9.23 8.90 -7.18
N THR A 79 10.17 9.84 -7.05
CA THR A 79 10.01 10.99 -6.14
C THR A 79 8.90 11.92 -6.67
N LEU A 80 8.42 12.83 -5.81
CA LEU A 80 7.40 13.83 -6.18
C LEU A 80 7.98 15.04 -6.93
N THR A 81 9.26 15.03 -7.29
CA THR A 81 9.94 16.13 -7.97
C THR A 81 9.86 15.94 -9.48
N SER A 82 9.27 16.89 -10.19
CA SER A 82 9.09 16.84 -11.64
C SER A 82 9.51 18.15 -12.33
N PRO A 83 10.50 18.13 -13.25
CA PRO A 83 11.38 16.99 -13.58
C PRO A 83 12.30 16.65 -12.41
N PRO A 84 12.77 15.38 -12.30
CA PRO A 84 13.69 14.99 -11.25
C PRO A 84 15.06 15.63 -11.45
N ASP A 85 15.64 16.19 -10.40
CA ASP A 85 17.05 16.58 -10.38
C ASP A 85 17.95 15.39 -9.98
N ALA A 86 19.27 15.60 -9.97
CA ALA A 86 20.23 14.55 -9.63
C ALA A 86 20.06 14.02 -8.19
N VAL A 87 19.55 14.86 -7.27
CA VAL A 87 19.31 14.46 -5.88
C VAL A 87 18.11 13.52 -5.83
N ALA A 88 17.00 13.89 -6.47
CA ALA A 88 15.81 13.07 -6.58
C ALA A 88 16.07 11.70 -7.24
N ILE A 89 16.98 11.63 -8.22
CA ILE A 89 17.39 10.36 -8.84
C ILE A 89 18.16 9.50 -7.84
N ALA A 90 19.16 10.07 -7.17
CA ALA A 90 19.93 9.34 -6.16
C ALA A 90 19.06 8.85 -4.98
N GLU A 91 18.10 9.66 -4.54
CA GLU A 91 17.14 9.27 -3.50
C GLU A 91 16.25 8.10 -3.94
N ALA A 92 15.82 8.09 -5.21
CA ALA A 92 15.04 6.99 -5.75
C ALA A 92 15.84 5.69 -5.84
N GLU A 93 17.11 5.77 -6.25
CA GLU A 93 18.01 4.62 -6.28
C GLU A 93 18.31 4.10 -4.86
N GLU A 94 18.60 4.99 -3.90
CA GLU A 94 18.82 4.60 -2.50
C GLU A 94 17.57 3.93 -1.91
N PHE A 95 16.38 4.43 -2.25
CA PHE A 95 15.13 3.82 -1.81
C PHE A 95 15.01 2.36 -2.27
N VAL A 96 15.27 2.09 -3.56
CA VAL A 96 15.20 0.73 -4.12
C VAL A 96 16.25 -0.18 -3.48
N GLN A 97 17.50 0.29 -3.43
CA GLN A 97 18.61 -0.45 -2.81
C GLN A 97 18.34 -0.78 -1.33
N SER A 98 17.62 0.09 -0.62
CA SER A 98 17.36 -0.09 0.81
C SER A 98 16.58 -1.35 1.16
N TYR A 99 15.63 -1.79 0.32
CA TYR A 99 14.89 -3.03 0.56
C TYR A 99 15.47 -4.22 -0.21
N GLU A 100 16.04 -4.01 -1.40
CA GLU A 100 16.68 -5.09 -2.18
C GLU A 100 17.85 -5.73 -1.42
N ALA A 101 18.66 -4.92 -0.74
CA ALA A 101 19.79 -5.42 0.06
C ALA A 101 19.35 -6.21 1.31
N LEU A 102 18.09 -6.07 1.74
CA LEU A 102 17.54 -6.77 2.91
C LEU A 102 16.83 -8.06 2.54
N LEU A 103 16.42 -8.22 1.29
CA LEU A 103 15.76 -9.43 0.81
C LEU A 103 16.81 -10.52 0.53
N PRO A 104 16.52 -11.79 0.86
CA PRO A 104 17.46 -12.90 0.57
C PRO A 104 17.42 -13.34 -0.91
N PHE A 105 16.86 -12.52 -1.79
CA PHE A 105 16.71 -12.74 -3.22
C PHE A 105 16.59 -11.39 -3.93
N ILE A 106 16.91 -11.36 -5.22
CA ILE A 106 16.66 -10.19 -6.07
C ILE A 106 15.17 -10.21 -6.44
N PRO A 107 14.36 -9.24 -5.98
CA PRO A 107 12.92 -9.27 -6.23
C PRO A 107 12.62 -9.03 -7.71
N ALA A 108 11.90 -9.95 -8.33
CA ALA A 108 11.22 -9.66 -9.58
C ALA A 108 9.98 -8.79 -9.28
N PRO A 109 9.46 -8.00 -10.24
CA PRO A 109 8.30 -7.13 -9.98
C PRO A 109 7.03 -7.86 -9.56
N ARG A 110 6.91 -9.14 -9.94
CA ARG A 110 5.80 -10.02 -9.53
C ARG A 110 5.87 -10.41 -8.05
N ASP A 111 7.03 -10.27 -7.44
CA ASP A 111 7.28 -10.62 -6.04
C ASP A 111 6.76 -9.51 -5.12
N PHE A 112 6.67 -8.27 -5.60
CA PHE A 112 6.04 -7.16 -4.90
C PHE A 112 4.51 -7.27 -4.95
N LEU A 113 3.88 -7.27 -3.77
CA LEU A 113 2.46 -7.54 -3.63
C LEU A 113 1.66 -6.33 -3.17
N ASP A 114 2.19 -5.53 -2.25
CA ASP A 114 1.45 -4.43 -1.64
C ASP A 114 2.35 -3.38 -0.98
N CYS A 115 1.81 -2.17 -0.82
CA CYS A 115 2.39 -1.09 -0.03
C CYS A 115 1.28 -0.46 0.84
N CYS A 116 1.44 -0.54 2.16
CA CYS A 116 0.45 -0.10 3.13
C CYS A 116 1.12 0.69 4.26
N ASN A 117 0.81 1.98 4.37
CA ASN A 117 1.30 2.89 5.42
C ASN A 117 2.81 2.76 5.67
N GLY A 118 3.60 2.76 4.59
CA GLY A 118 5.06 2.73 4.61
C GLY A 118 5.69 1.35 4.71
N LEU A 119 4.90 0.28 4.82
CA LEU A 119 5.38 -1.10 4.76
C LEU A 119 5.22 -1.67 3.35
N LEU A 120 6.23 -2.41 2.89
CA LEU A 120 6.24 -3.11 1.61
C LEU A 120 6.10 -4.62 1.84
N LEU A 121 5.26 -5.28 1.05
CA LEU A 121 5.05 -6.73 1.10
C LEU A 121 5.64 -7.40 -0.14
N PHE A 122 6.50 -8.40 0.10
CA PHE A 122 7.06 -9.26 -0.92
C PHE A 122 6.71 -10.73 -0.68
N LEU A 123 6.61 -11.49 -1.76
CA LEU A 123 6.53 -12.95 -1.77
C LEU A 123 7.70 -13.47 -2.58
N ARG A 124 8.54 -14.31 -1.98
CA ARG A 124 9.57 -15.02 -2.73
C ARG A 124 8.88 -15.97 -3.71
N GLY A 125 9.06 -15.71 -5.00
CA GLY A 125 8.56 -16.59 -6.06
C GLY A 125 9.06 -18.02 -5.85
N CYS A 126 8.17 -19.00 -6.02
CA CYS A 126 8.57 -20.40 -6.14
C CYS A 126 8.86 -20.69 -7.61
N ASP A 127 10.02 -21.28 -7.91
CA ASP A 127 10.38 -21.75 -9.25
C ASP A 127 9.42 -22.86 -9.75
N CYS A 128 8.58 -23.38 -8.87
CA CYS A 128 7.56 -24.39 -9.13
C CYS A 128 6.32 -23.89 -9.90
N TRP A 129 6.34 -22.66 -10.46
CA TRP A 129 5.25 -22.12 -11.29
C TRP A 129 4.84 -23.06 -12.45
N GLU A 130 5.77 -23.88 -12.93
CA GLU A 130 5.52 -24.85 -14.00
C GLU A 130 4.70 -26.07 -13.56
N SER A 131 4.74 -26.44 -12.27
CA SER A 131 3.97 -27.54 -11.70
C SER A 131 2.57 -27.10 -11.25
N ARG A 132 1.76 -26.57 -12.16
CA ARG A 132 0.33 -26.21 -11.95
C ARG A 132 -0.60 -27.42 -11.77
N ALA A 133 -0.08 -28.56 -11.29
CA ALA A 133 -0.94 -29.71 -11.05
C ALA A 133 -1.88 -29.42 -9.87
N PRO A 134 -3.20 -29.60 -10.03
CA PRO A 134 -4.13 -29.58 -8.90
C PRO A 134 -3.65 -30.53 -7.80
N GLY A 135 -3.63 -30.07 -6.54
CA GLY A 135 -3.16 -30.85 -5.39
C GLY A 135 -1.67 -30.67 -5.04
N CYS A 136 -0.92 -29.84 -5.77
CA CYS A 136 0.44 -29.46 -5.35
C CYS A 136 0.41 -28.55 -4.11
N THR A 137 1.10 -28.97 -3.06
CA THR A 137 1.41 -28.14 -1.89
C THR A 137 2.51 -27.15 -2.25
N VAL A 138 2.29 -25.87 -1.93
CA VAL A 138 3.24 -24.80 -2.17
C VAL A 138 3.68 -24.22 -0.83
N TYR A 139 4.98 -23.99 -0.71
CA TYR A 139 5.57 -23.21 0.36
C TYR A 139 5.61 -21.74 -0.06
N LEU A 140 4.84 -20.89 0.62
CA LEU A 140 4.81 -19.45 0.36
C LEU A 140 5.61 -18.73 1.44
N GLN A 141 6.63 -18.00 1.01
CA GLN A 141 7.53 -17.28 1.89
C GLN A 141 7.37 -15.77 1.70
N TYR A 142 6.76 -15.11 2.69
CA TYR A 142 6.50 -13.68 2.67
C TYR A 142 7.57 -12.89 3.43
N TYR A 143 7.81 -11.66 2.98
CA TYR A 143 8.70 -10.70 3.61
C TYR A 143 7.99 -9.36 3.74
N VAL A 144 8.12 -8.73 4.91
CA VAL A 144 7.65 -7.36 5.12
C VAL A 144 8.86 -6.49 5.34
N CYS A 145 9.07 -5.52 4.45
CA CYS A 145 10.17 -4.58 4.54
C CYS A 145 9.66 -3.18 4.93
N ASN A 146 10.42 -2.49 5.77
CA ASN A 146 10.26 -1.08 6.08
C ASN A 146 11.52 -0.34 5.61
N PRO A 147 11.47 0.32 4.43
CA PRO A 147 12.60 1.07 3.89
C PRO A 147 13.09 2.19 4.82
N ALA A 148 12.17 2.84 5.55
CA ALA A 148 12.50 3.97 6.42
C ALA A 148 13.33 3.55 7.64
N THR A 149 13.09 2.35 8.17
CA THR A 149 13.88 1.80 9.29
C THR A 149 14.99 0.84 8.85
N LYS A 150 15.11 0.57 7.55
CA LYS A 150 16.04 -0.42 6.95
C LYS A 150 15.90 -1.81 7.59
N GLN A 151 14.66 -2.21 7.85
CA GLN A 151 14.33 -3.53 8.40
C GLN A 151 13.56 -4.33 7.38
N CYS A 152 13.85 -5.63 7.29
CA CYS A 152 12.98 -6.55 6.60
C CYS A 152 12.86 -7.83 7.41
N VAL A 153 11.64 -8.32 7.57
CA VAL A 153 11.35 -9.49 8.40
C VAL A 153 10.73 -10.59 7.55
N GLU A 154 11.27 -11.79 7.75
CA GLU A 154 10.70 -13.00 7.19
C GLU A 154 9.49 -13.43 8.00
N ILE A 155 8.35 -13.62 7.33
CA ILE A 155 7.13 -14.11 7.95
C ILE A 155 7.21 -15.63 8.03
N PRO A 156 6.80 -16.30 9.12
CA PRO A 156 6.75 -17.77 9.16
C PRO A 156 6.09 -18.34 7.90
N GLY A 157 6.76 -19.30 7.25
CA GLY A 157 6.29 -19.83 5.97
C GLY A 157 4.87 -20.39 6.05
N PHE A 158 4.10 -20.19 4.98
CA PHE A 158 2.76 -20.73 4.85
C PHE A 158 2.78 -21.94 3.91
N VAL A 159 2.36 -23.09 4.42
CA VAL A 159 2.19 -24.33 3.63
C VAL A 159 0.71 -24.48 3.30
N GLY A 160 0.39 -24.56 2.01
CA GLY A 160 -0.98 -24.82 1.59
C GLY A 160 -1.10 -25.23 0.13
N GLU A 161 -2.31 -25.61 -0.28
CA GLU A 161 -2.58 -25.97 -1.67
C GLU A 161 -2.42 -24.76 -2.59
N TYR A 162 -1.83 -25.00 -3.77
CA TYR A 162 -1.80 -24.00 -4.83
C TYR A 162 -3.22 -23.54 -5.16
N SER A 163 -3.43 -22.24 -5.03
CA SER A 163 -4.72 -21.61 -5.25
C SER A 163 -4.49 -20.17 -5.69
N LYS A 164 -5.36 -19.66 -6.56
CA LYS A 164 -5.33 -18.24 -6.91
C LYS A 164 -5.64 -17.44 -5.64
N SER A 165 -4.70 -16.58 -5.27
CA SER A 165 -4.81 -15.76 -4.07
C SER A 165 -4.33 -14.35 -4.29
N TYR A 166 -4.92 -13.42 -3.55
CA TYR A 166 -4.43 -12.05 -3.41
C TYR A 166 -3.92 -11.90 -1.98
N THR A 167 -2.79 -11.22 -1.81
CA THR A 167 -2.24 -10.97 -0.48
C THR A 167 -2.00 -9.48 -0.32
N CYS A 168 -2.38 -8.93 0.82
CA CYS A 168 -2.19 -7.52 1.14
C CYS A 168 -1.74 -7.35 2.59
N LEU A 169 -1.29 -6.15 2.91
CA LEU A 169 -1.04 -5.69 4.27
C LEU A 169 -2.31 -5.07 4.86
N ALA A 170 -2.50 -5.28 6.16
CA ALA A 170 -3.45 -4.56 6.98
C ALA A 170 -2.68 -3.92 8.13
N PHE A 171 -2.40 -2.63 7.99
CA PHE A 171 -1.59 -1.88 8.94
C PHE A 171 -2.09 -0.44 9.03
N ASN A 172 -2.29 0.06 10.25
CA ASN A 172 -2.50 1.47 10.50
C ASN A 172 -1.67 1.84 11.73
N PRO A 173 -0.55 2.57 11.56
CA PRO A 173 0.36 2.86 12.66
C PRO A 173 -0.33 3.65 13.77
N SER A 174 -1.35 4.48 13.48
CA SER A 174 -2.10 5.23 14.50
C SER A 174 -2.97 4.36 15.42
N LYS A 175 -3.26 3.11 15.02
CA LYS A 175 -4.12 2.18 15.77
C LYS A 175 -3.31 1.11 16.48
N SER A 176 -2.24 0.61 15.85
CA SER A 176 -1.40 -0.45 16.40
C SER A 176 -0.02 -0.42 15.74
N PRO A 177 1.06 -0.73 16.48
CA PRO A 177 2.37 -1.00 15.87
C PRO A 177 2.38 -2.34 15.11
N HIS A 178 1.35 -3.17 15.30
CA HIS A 178 1.27 -4.48 14.67
C HIS A 178 0.54 -4.42 13.32
N TYR A 179 1.09 -5.13 12.36
CA TYR A 179 0.51 -5.32 11.04
C TYR A 179 0.00 -6.75 10.89
N LYS A 180 -0.90 -6.94 9.93
CA LYS A 180 -1.35 -8.26 9.49
C LYS A 180 -0.99 -8.46 8.02
N VAL A 181 -0.65 -9.69 7.64
CA VAL A 181 -0.57 -10.12 6.23
C VAL A 181 -1.79 -10.97 5.96
N VAL A 182 -2.63 -10.55 5.02
CA VAL A 182 -3.92 -11.19 4.74
C VAL A 182 -3.91 -11.80 3.35
N ARG A 183 -3.93 -13.13 3.30
CA ARG A 183 -4.02 -13.91 2.07
C ARG A 183 -5.47 -14.33 1.83
N MET A 184 -6.07 -13.77 0.78
CA MET A 184 -7.41 -14.08 0.27
C MET A 184 -7.33 -15.18 -0.78
N VAL A 185 -7.89 -16.34 -0.47
CA VAL A 185 -7.86 -17.53 -1.32
C VAL A 185 -9.26 -17.81 -1.86
N TYR A 186 -9.38 -17.92 -3.18
CA TYR A 186 -10.63 -18.25 -3.84
C TYR A 186 -10.64 -19.74 -4.20
N ILE A 187 -11.47 -20.51 -3.51
CA ILE A 187 -11.60 -21.95 -3.68
C ILE A 187 -12.81 -22.21 -4.56
N ARG A 188 -12.60 -22.82 -5.73
CA ARG A 188 -13.71 -23.22 -6.60
C ARG A 188 -14.40 -24.45 -6.02
N CYS A 189 -15.69 -24.32 -5.76
CA CYS A 189 -16.57 -25.40 -5.35
C CYS A 189 -17.56 -25.72 -6.47
N LYS A 190 -17.78 -27.02 -6.74
CA LYS A 190 -18.79 -27.48 -7.69
C LYS A 190 -20.10 -27.74 -6.95
N HIS A 191 -21.18 -27.11 -7.38
CA HIS A 191 -22.55 -27.34 -6.89
C HIS A 191 -23.45 -27.66 -8.10
N GLY A 192 -23.67 -28.95 -8.36
CA GLY A 192 -24.36 -29.40 -9.58
C GLY A 192 -23.60 -28.99 -10.85
N ASP A 193 -24.30 -28.31 -11.77
CA ASP A 193 -23.73 -27.74 -13.00
C ASP A 193 -23.16 -26.32 -12.81
N CYS A 194 -23.20 -25.79 -11.58
CA CYS A 194 -22.67 -24.47 -11.25
C CYS A 194 -21.32 -24.58 -10.53
N TYR A 195 -20.47 -23.58 -10.73
CA TYR A 195 -19.27 -23.35 -9.91
C TYR A 195 -19.50 -22.12 -9.04
N CYS A 196 -19.09 -22.18 -7.77
CA CYS A 196 -19.00 -21.02 -6.89
C CYS A 196 -17.56 -20.88 -6.37
N GLU A 197 -17.16 -19.69 -5.93
CA GLU A 197 -15.88 -19.48 -5.27
C GLU A 197 -16.11 -19.16 -3.78
N VAL A 198 -15.57 -20.00 -2.90
CA VAL A 198 -15.54 -19.75 -1.46
C VAL A 198 -14.28 -18.99 -1.14
N LEU A 199 -14.42 -17.89 -0.39
CA LEU A 199 -13.28 -17.12 0.09
C LEU A 199 -12.79 -17.68 1.42
N LYS A 200 -11.49 -17.97 1.46
CA LYS A 200 -10.76 -18.35 2.67
C LYS A 200 -9.71 -17.28 2.96
N LEU A 201 -9.65 -16.80 4.20
CA LEU A 201 -8.68 -15.81 4.65
C LEU A 201 -7.61 -16.51 5.50
N ASN A 202 -6.35 -16.40 5.11
CA ASN A 202 -5.23 -16.75 5.98
C ASN A 202 -4.59 -15.45 6.46
N ILE A 203 -4.54 -15.25 7.77
CA ILE A 203 -4.13 -13.98 8.39
C ILE A 203 -2.93 -14.26 9.29
N PHE A 204 -1.78 -13.70 8.94
CA PHE A 204 -0.66 -13.58 9.85
C PHE A 204 -0.84 -12.31 10.69
N SER A 205 -0.54 -12.39 11.99
CA SER A 205 -0.50 -11.22 12.88
C SER A 205 0.91 -11.03 13.45
N SER A 206 1.48 -9.83 13.25
CA SER A 206 2.81 -9.47 13.74
C SER A 206 2.89 -9.30 15.27
N ASP A 207 1.74 -9.26 15.94
CA ASP A 207 1.65 -9.32 17.39
C ASP A 207 2.01 -10.73 17.89
N THR A 208 1.24 -11.71 17.41
CA THR A 208 1.33 -13.12 17.84
C THR A 208 2.43 -13.92 17.14
N GLY A 209 2.88 -13.47 15.96
CA GLY A 209 3.80 -14.22 15.11
C GLY A 209 3.19 -15.49 14.51
N LYS A 210 1.87 -15.60 14.44
CA LYS A 210 1.16 -16.82 13.99
C LYS A 210 0.18 -16.54 12.86
N TRP A 211 -0.05 -17.57 12.06
CA TRP A 211 -1.13 -17.63 11.08
C TRP A 211 -2.41 -18.14 11.73
N ILE A 212 -3.53 -17.51 11.39
CA ILE A 212 -4.86 -18.05 11.59
C ILE A 212 -5.54 -18.24 10.23
N THR A 213 -6.46 -19.19 10.16
CA THR A 213 -7.22 -19.49 8.96
C THR A 213 -8.69 -19.34 9.26
N LEU A 214 -9.39 -18.58 8.42
CA LEU A 214 -10.80 -18.27 8.57
C LEU A 214 -11.54 -18.62 7.29
N GLU A 215 -12.57 -19.43 7.42
CA GLU A 215 -13.47 -19.76 6.32
C GLU A 215 -14.69 -18.84 6.42
N MET A 216 -14.97 -18.10 5.34
CA MET A 216 -16.10 -17.18 5.33
C MET A 216 -17.41 -17.98 5.24
N PRO A 217 -18.49 -17.54 5.92
CA PRO A 217 -19.78 -18.21 5.86
C PRO A 217 -20.27 -18.39 4.42
N ALA A 218 -20.98 -19.49 4.12
CA ALA A 218 -21.49 -19.76 2.77
C ALA A 218 -22.40 -18.65 2.18
N LYS A 219 -22.98 -17.78 3.03
CA LYS A 219 -23.73 -16.58 2.58
C LYS A 219 -22.83 -15.44 2.10
N ALA A 220 -21.57 -15.41 2.51
CA ALA A 220 -20.51 -14.50 2.08
C ALA A 220 -19.66 -15.09 0.93
N SER A 221 -20.03 -16.26 0.39
CA SER A 221 -19.39 -16.77 -0.82
C SER A 221 -19.73 -15.80 -1.95
N VAL A 222 -18.71 -15.13 -2.49
CA VAL A 222 -18.87 -14.29 -3.67
C VAL A 222 -19.31 -15.22 -4.80
N ARG A 223 -20.59 -15.15 -5.18
CA ARG A 223 -21.12 -15.92 -6.30
C ARG A 223 -20.63 -15.28 -7.58
N ILE A 224 -19.42 -15.60 -7.99
CA ILE A 224 -18.94 -15.28 -9.33
C ILE A 224 -19.72 -16.17 -10.30
N ARG A 225 -20.69 -15.59 -11.01
CA ARG A 225 -21.39 -16.30 -12.09
C ARG A 225 -20.42 -16.42 -13.26
N VAL A 226 -19.77 -17.57 -13.37
CA VAL A 226 -19.03 -17.91 -14.60
C VAL A 226 -20.08 -18.18 -15.68
N SER A 227 -20.33 -17.20 -16.55
CA SER A 227 -21.16 -17.41 -17.73
C SER A 227 -20.44 -18.37 -18.68
N ASN A 228 -20.95 -19.60 -18.79
CA ASN A 228 -20.53 -20.51 -19.83
C ASN A 228 -21.07 -19.98 -21.16
N LYS A 229 -20.19 -19.64 -22.11
CA LYS A 229 -20.64 -19.37 -23.49
C LYS A 229 -20.88 -20.71 -24.17
N TYR A 230 -22.14 -21.01 -24.46
CA TYR A 230 -22.50 -22.13 -25.31
C TYR A 230 -22.19 -21.76 -26.76
N ASN A 231 -21.33 -22.53 -27.42
CA ASN A 231 -21.12 -22.37 -28.85
C ASN A 231 -22.06 -23.33 -29.59
N HIS A 232 -23.01 -22.75 -30.31
CA HIS A 232 -24.01 -23.50 -31.09
C HIS A 232 -23.40 -24.23 -32.29
N GLU A 233 -22.26 -23.80 -32.83
CA GLU A 233 -21.65 -24.43 -34.02
C GLU A 233 -20.95 -25.75 -33.70
N ASN A 234 -20.43 -25.89 -32.48
CA ASN A 234 -19.60 -27.04 -32.09
C ASN A 234 -20.24 -27.87 -30.97
N GLU A 235 -21.49 -27.56 -30.58
CA GLU A 235 -22.23 -28.17 -29.45
C GLU A 235 -21.38 -28.33 -28.18
N LYS A 236 -20.47 -27.38 -27.94
CA LYS A 236 -19.51 -27.41 -26.83
C LYS A 236 -19.71 -26.21 -25.94
N TYR A 237 -19.78 -26.47 -24.65
CA TYR A 237 -19.56 -25.46 -23.64
C TYR A 237 -18.09 -25.06 -23.68
N TYR A 238 -17.81 -23.88 -24.21
CA TYR A 238 -16.52 -23.27 -23.99
C TYR A 238 -16.61 -22.59 -22.64
N HIS A 239 -15.73 -22.99 -21.70
CA HIS A 239 -15.36 -22.06 -20.64
C HIS A 239 -14.99 -20.77 -21.35
N GLY A 240 -15.65 -19.68 -21.01
CA GLY A 240 -15.27 -18.38 -21.55
C GLY A 240 -13.80 -18.17 -21.23
N TYR A 241 -12.92 -18.42 -22.20
CA TYR A 241 -11.54 -17.94 -22.19
C TYR A 241 -11.49 -16.40 -22.21
N GLY A 242 -12.65 -15.72 -22.14
CA GLY A 242 -12.78 -14.31 -21.77
C GLY A 242 -12.30 -13.97 -20.35
N ILE A 243 -11.96 -14.97 -19.53
CA ILE A 243 -11.31 -14.82 -18.22
C ILE A 243 -9.78 -14.59 -18.33
N ARG A 244 -9.21 -14.45 -19.54
CA ARG A 244 -7.81 -14.04 -19.70
C ARG A 244 -7.51 -12.56 -19.32
N LYS A 245 -8.48 -11.82 -18.77
CA LYS A 245 -8.33 -10.40 -18.38
C LYS A 245 -8.66 -10.06 -16.91
N TYR A 246 -8.58 -11.00 -15.96
CA TYR A 246 -8.62 -10.67 -14.52
C TYR A 246 -7.29 -10.18 -13.94
N SER A 247 -6.30 -9.93 -14.78
CA SER A 247 -5.16 -9.15 -14.35
C SER A 247 -5.66 -7.71 -14.07
N TRP A 248 -5.21 -7.13 -12.95
CA TRP A 248 -5.17 -5.68 -12.67
C TRP A 248 -6.29 -4.99 -11.87
N ILE A 249 -7.16 -5.70 -11.13
CA ILE A 249 -7.73 -5.11 -9.91
C ILE A 249 -7.21 -5.88 -8.71
N THR A 250 -5.90 -5.75 -8.50
CA THR A 250 -5.16 -6.41 -7.43
C THR A 250 -5.29 -5.67 -6.10
N ARG A 251 -5.64 -4.39 -6.14
CA ARG A 251 -5.53 -3.51 -4.98
C ARG A 251 -6.61 -3.81 -3.95
N VAL A 252 -6.15 -4.08 -2.74
CA VAL A 252 -6.97 -4.17 -1.53
C VAL A 252 -6.62 -2.96 -0.67
N ILE A 253 -7.62 -2.28 -0.14
CA ILE A 253 -7.42 -1.13 0.73
C ILE A 253 -7.78 -1.53 2.15
N TYR A 254 -6.85 -1.39 3.07
CA TYR A 254 -7.13 -1.51 4.50
C TYR A 254 -7.52 -0.15 5.07
N LEU A 255 -8.66 -0.10 5.76
CA LEU A 255 -9.11 1.07 6.50
C LEU A 255 -9.88 0.63 7.75
N ASP A 256 -9.38 1.03 8.92
CA ASP A 256 -10.01 0.85 10.24
C ASP A 256 -10.56 -0.55 10.53
N GLY A 257 -9.76 -1.58 10.26
CA GLY A 257 -10.13 -2.97 10.53
C GLY A 257 -10.84 -3.67 9.37
N VAL A 258 -11.20 -2.95 8.31
CA VAL A 258 -11.90 -3.49 7.15
C VAL A 258 -10.98 -3.52 5.93
N LEU A 259 -11.01 -4.63 5.19
CA LEU A 259 -10.39 -4.72 3.87
C LEU A 259 -11.43 -4.48 2.78
N TYR A 260 -11.14 -3.55 1.89
CA TYR A 260 -12.00 -3.18 0.78
C TYR A 260 -11.40 -3.69 -0.53
N LYS A 261 -12.23 -4.33 -1.35
CA LYS A 261 -11.82 -4.86 -2.65
C LYS A 261 -12.95 -4.76 -3.67
N LEU A 262 -12.62 -4.36 -4.89
CA LEU A 262 -13.57 -4.36 -5.99
C LEU A 262 -13.73 -5.77 -6.58
N SER A 263 -14.97 -6.15 -6.87
CA SER A 263 -15.37 -7.38 -7.57
C SER A 263 -15.69 -7.08 -9.03
N THR A 264 -15.49 -8.05 -9.92
CA THR A 264 -15.82 -7.96 -11.35
C THR A 264 -17.32 -7.77 -11.63
N GLU A 265 -18.16 -8.06 -10.65
CA GLU A 265 -19.61 -7.83 -10.68
C GLU A 265 -20.00 -6.39 -10.28
N LYS A 266 -19.02 -5.48 -10.21
CA LYS A 266 -19.21 -4.08 -9.78
C LYS A 266 -19.78 -3.96 -8.38
N LEU A 267 -19.22 -4.77 -7.48
CA LEU A 267 -19.46 -4.71 -6.05
C LEU A 267 -18.19 -4.26 -5.33
N LEU A 268 -18.36 -3.49 -4.28
CA LEU A 268 -17.34 -3.28 -3.26
C LEU A 268 -17.54 -4.35 -2.17
N LEU A 269 -16.54 -5.21 -2.01
CA LEU A 269 -16.46 -6.21 -0.95
C LEU A 269 -15.76 -5.59 0.25
N CYS A 270 -16.39 -5.64 1.41
CA CYS A 270 -15.89 -5.13 2.69
C CYS A 270 -15.69 -6.32 3.64
N PHE A 271 -14.45 -6.71 3.91
CA PHE A 271 -14.10 -7.79 4.83
C PHE A 271 -13.72 -7.20 6.19
N ASP A 272 -14.60 -7.33 7.18
CA ASP A 272 -14.29 -6.89 8.54
C ASP A 272 -13.39 -7.92 9.22
N LEU A 273 -12.16 -7.51 9.57
CA LEU A 273 -11.18 -8.38 10.22
C LEU A 273 -11.38 -8.52 11.73
N ASN A 274 -12.30 -7.75 12.32
CA ASN A 274 -12.65 -7.80 13.73
C ASN A 274 -13.90 -8.67 13.94
N GLU A 275 -14.95 -8.42 13.17
CA GLU A 275 -16.22 -9.16 13.21
C GLU A 275 -16.18 -10.45 12.39
N MET A 276 -15.16 -10.62 11.53
CA MET A 276 -14.99 -11.78 10.65
C MET A 276 -16.19 -11.98 9.71
N ASN A 277 -16.70 -10.89 9.16
CA ASN A 277 -17.84 -10.88 8.26
C ASN A 277 -17.50 -10.20 6.93
N VAL A 278 -18.42 -10.33 5.97
CA VAL A 278 -18.31 -9.71 4.66
C VAL A 278 -19.60 -8.98 4.35
N ARG A 279 -19.47 -7.72 3.96
CA ARG A 279 -20.56 -6.91 3.42
C ARG A 279 -20.29 -6.62 1.95
N GLU A 280 -21.35 -6.66 1.16
CA GLU A 280 -21.31 -6.28 -0.25
C GLU A 280 -22.04 -4.94 -0.41
N ILE A 281 -21.42 -4.02 -1.14
CA ILE A 281 -22.01 -2.71 -1.45
C ILE A 281 -22.01 -2.55 -2.97
N GLU A 282 -23.15 -2.21 -3.54
CA GLU A 282 -23.25 -1.95 -4.98
C GLU A 282 -22.48 -0.69 -5.35
N LEU A 283 -21.70 -0.73 -6.45
CA LEU A 283 -21.04 0.46 -6.98
C LEU A 283 -22.04 1.39 -7.69
N PRO A 284 -21.80 2.71 -7.68
CA PRO A 284 -22.76 3.70 -8.17
C PRO A 284 -22.99 3.65 -9.69
N GLU A 285 -22.06 3.14 -10.51
CA GLU A 285 -22.23 3.07 -11.97
C GLU A 285 -21.95 1.68 -12.57
N ARG A 286 -23.00 1.07 -13.14
CA ARG A 286 -22.91 -0.22 -13.82
C ARG A 286 -22.61 -0.15 -15.32
N GLY A 287 -22.74 1.02 -15.95
CA GLY A 287 -22.66 1.18 -17.41
C GLY A 287 -21.25 1.27 -18.02
N THR A 288 -20.22 1.58 -17.23
CA THR A 288 -18.85 1.79 -17.72
C THR A 288 -18.10 0.49 -18.00
N SER A 289 -17.16 0.47 -18.95
CA SER A 289 -16.25 -0.66 -19.14
C SER A 289 -15.12 -0.67 -18.11
N ASP A 290 -14.76 0.49 -17.54
CA ASP A 290 -13.77 0.62 -16.47
C ASP A 290 -14.38 0.28 -15.10
N MET A 291 -13.62 -0.49 -14.32
CA MET A 291 -13.97 -0.87 -12.96
C MET A 291 -13.60 0.21 -11.94
N GLY A 292 -12.74 1.15 -12.31
CA GLY A 292 -12.26 2.23 -11.45
C GLY A 292 -11.28 1.75 -10.36
N ILE A 293 -11.00 2.65 -9.43
CA ILE A 293 -10.10 2.41 -8.29
C ILE A 293 -10.80 2.76 -6.97
N ILE A 294 -10.33 2.14 -5.89
CA ILE A 294 -10.64 2.52 -4.52
C ILE A 294 -9.39 3.01 -3.80
N GLY A 295 -9.56 3.86 -2.81
CA GLY A 295 -8.48 4.30 -1.93
C GLY A 295 -8.99 4.91 -0.63
N ALA A 296 -8.17 4.83 0.40
CA ALA A 296 -8.42 5.49 1.66
C ALA A 296 -7.72 6.86 1.66
N SER A 297 -8.43 7.90 2.04
CA SER A 297 -7.91 9.25 2.22
C SER A 297 -8.55 9.88 3.45
N ARG A 298 -7.73 10.42 4.37
CA ARG A 298 -8.18 11.04 5.64
C ARG A 298 -9.14 10.15 6.45
N GLY A 299 -8.87 8.85 6.48
CA GLY A 299 -9.72 7.88 7.18
C GLY A 299 -11.07 7.60 6.52
N ARG A 300 -11.27 8.01 5.27
CA ARG A 300 -12.50 7.77 4.50
C ARG A 300 -12.19 7.00 3.23
N LEU A 301 -13.15 6.22 2.75
CA LEU A 301 -13.00 5.43 1.54
C LEU A 301 -13.60 6.16 0.33
N TYR A 302 -12.82 6.28 -0.73
CA TYR A 302 -13.25 6.85 -2.00
C TYR A 302 -13.23 5.80 -3.11
N TYR A 303 -14.12 5.99 -4.06
CA TYR A 303 -14.17 5.29 -5.34
C TYR A 303 -14.03 6.32 -6.46
N ALA A 304 -13.19 6.04 -7.46
CA ALA A 304 -13.09 6.86 -8.66
C ALA A 304 -13.15 5.96 -9.89
N SER A 305 -13.88 6.38 -10.91
CA SER A 305 -13.94 5.70 -12.21
C SER A 305 -13.80 6.68 -13.36
N HIS A 306 -13.60 6.14 -14.55
CA HIS A 306 -13.64 6.88 -15.80
C HIS A 306 -14.67 6.23 -16.73
N ASP A 307 -15.55 7.05 -17.33
CA ASP A 307 -16.64 6.54 -18.18
C ASP A 307 -16.34 6.64 -19.69
N GLY A 308 -15.12 7.02 -20.06
CA GLY A 308 -14.71 7.32 -21.43
C GLY A 308 -14.76 8.82 -21.76
N THR A 309 -15.44 9.63 -20.94
CA THR A 309 -15.59 11.07 -21.16
C THR A 309 -15.20 11.94 -19.97
N LYS A 310 -15.35 11.42 -18.74
CA LYS A 310 -15.10 12.16 -17.50
C LYS A 310 -14.57 11.24 -16.40
N VAL A 311 -13.91 11.83 -15.42
CA VAL A 311 -13.57 11.14 -14.16
C VAL A 311 -14.65 11.45 -13.13
N LEU A 312 -15.19 10.37 -12.57
CA LEU A 312 -16.27 10.39 -11.59
C LEU A 312 -15.73 9.94 -10.25
N ILE A 313 -16.17 10.60 -9.19
CA ILE A 313 -15.64 10.40 -7.84
C ILE A 313 -16.79 10.24 -6.87
N TRP A 314 -16.68 9.26 -5.98
CA TRP A 314 -17.62 9.01 -4.91
C TRP A 314 -16.91 8.78 -3.59
N LEU A 315 -17.52 9.30 -2.52
CA LEU A 315 -17.17 9.02 -1.14
C LEU A 315 -18.14 7.97 -0.60
N LEU A 316 -17.62 6.93 0.05
CA LEU A 316 -18.45 5.99 0.81
C LEU A 316 -18.73 6.58 2.20
N GLU A 317 -19.99 6.83 2.52
CA GLU A 317 -20.42 7.13 3.90
C GLU A 317 -21.11 5.90 4.49
N ASP A 318 -20.63 5.47 5.66
CA ASP A 318 -21.25 4.35 6.38
C ASP A 318 -22.50 4.83 7.13
N HIS A 319 -23.62 4.90 6.42
CA HIS A 319 -24.93 5.17 7.00
C HIS A 319 -25.63 3.86 7.31
N SER A 320 -25.38 3.32 8.50
CA SER A 320 -26.12 2.16 9.02
C SER A 320 -27.63 2.42 9.22
N LEU A 321 -28.18 3.60 8.85
CA LEU A 321 -29.58 3.99 9.15
C LEU A 321 -30.34 4.80 8.07
N LYS A 322 -29.90 4.92 6.81
CA LYS A 322 -30.67 5.64 5.76
C LYS A 322 -31.06 4.77 4.57
N LEU A 323 -32.32 4.87 4.13
CA LEU A 323 -32.79 4.34 2.84
C LEU A 323 -32.07 5.12 1.72
N GLY A 324 -31.08 4.51 1.05
CA GLY A 324 -30.38 5.11 -0.09
C GLY A 324 -29.05 4.44 -0.41
N SER A 325 -28.44 4.83 -1.53
CA SER A 325 -27.06 4.44 -1.85
C SER A 325 -26.09 5.04 -0.83
N PRO A 326 -25.12 4.28 -0.29
CA PRO A 326 -24.12 4.81 0.65
C PRO A 326 -23.05 5.69 -0.04
N TRP A 327 -23.13 5.85 -1.37
CA TRP A 327 -22.19 6.62 -2.16
C TRP A 327 -22.64 8.07 -2.33
N ILE A 328 -21.74 9.00 -1.98
CA ILE A 328 -21.92 10.43 -2.20
C ILE A 328 -21.04 10.86 -3.35
N MET A 329 -21.67 11.33 -4.43
CA MET A 329 -20.95 11.85 -5.59
C MET A 329 -20.23 13.15 -5.21
N LYS A 330 -18.96 13.24 -5.61
CA LYS A 330 -18.09 14.42 -5.50
C LYS A 330 -17.99 15.12 -6.87
N PRO A 331 -17.37 16.32 -6.97
CA PRO A 331 -17.27 17.04 -8.24
C PRO A 331 -16.69 16.20 -9.37
N ILE A 332 -17.28 16.33 -10.56
CA ILE A 332 -16.90 15.64 -11.79
C ILE A 332 -15.71 16.37 -12.44
N LEU A 333 -14.74 15.60 -12.94
CA LEU A 333 -13.58 16.10 -13.68
C LEU A 333 -13.72 15.85 -15.19
N CYS A 334 -13.07 16.69 -15.99
CA CYS A 334 -13.01 16.55 -17.47
C CYS A 334 -14.37 16.65 -18.20
N ASN A 335 -15.33 17.41 -17.65
CA ASN A 335 -16.68 17.53 -18.22
C ASN A 335 -16.95 18.87 -18.96
N ASN A 336 -15.95 19.74 -19.12
CA ASN A 336 -16.17 21.07 -19.72
C ASN A 336 -14.95 21.54 -20.55
N PRO A 337 -15.11 21.88 -21.84
CA PRO A 337 -14.03 22.42 -22.67
C PRO A 337 -13.74 23.92 -22.43
N SER A 338 -14.61 24.65 -21.72
CA SER A 338 -14.48 26.09 -21.47
C SER A 338 -13.73 26.42 -20.16
N ILE A 339 -12.73 25.62 -19.79
CA ILE A 339 -11.98 25.82 -18.54
C ILE A 339 -10.94 26.93 -18.74
N GLU A 340 -10.94 27.98 -17.92
CA GLU A 340 -9.95 29.06 -17.99
C GLU A 340 -8.59 28.68 -17.40
N ASP A 341 -8.55 27.68 -16.50
CA ASP A 341 -7.34 27.18 -15.86
C ASP A 341 -6.46 26.39 -16.86
N PRO A 342 -5.21 26.83 -17.13
CA PRO A 342 -4.34 26.18 -18.11
C PRO A 342 -3.98 24.72 -17.78
N MET A 343 -3.89 24.37 -16.49
CA MET A 343 -3.55 23.02 -16.06
C MET A 343 -4.73 22.06 -16.28
N LEU A 344 -5.94 22.52 -16.00
CA LEU A 344 -7.15 21.76 -16.31
C LEU A 344 -7.40 21.66 -17.83
N GLN A 345 -7.02 22.68 -18.62
CA GLN A 345 -7.01 22.58 -20.08
C GLN A 345 -6.03 21.50 -20.55
N LEU A 346 -4.80 21.47 -20.01
CA LEU A 346 -3.81 20.44 -20.33
C LEU A 346 -4.33 19.04 -19.99
N LEU A 347 -4.93 18.87 -18.80
CA LEU A 347 -5.54 17.62 -18.37
C LEU A 347 -6.64 17.18 -19.36
N TYR A 348 -7.49 18.12 -19.78
CA TYR A 348 -8.55 17.87 -20.75
C TYR A 348 -7.98 17.45 -22.11
N LEU A 349 -6.96 18.14 -22.61
CA LEU A 349 -6.29 17.81 -23.87
C LEU A 349 -5.67 16.41 -23.83
N ILE A 350 -4.92 16.07 -22.77
CA ILE A 350 -4.34 14.73 -22.60
C ILE A 350 -5.45 13.66 -22.62
N HIS A 351 -6.54 13.92 -21.90
CA HIS A 351 -7.71 13.05 -21.89
C HIS A 351 -8.35 12.90 -23.29
N GLU A 352 -8.45 13.97 -24.08
CA GLU A 352 -9.01 13.95 -25.43
C GLU A 352 -8.13 13.16 -26.42
N TYR A 353 -6.81 13.28 -26.33
CA TYR A 353 -5.87 12.56 -27.20
C TYR A 353 -5.71 11.08 -26.81
N CYS A 354 -5.86 10.74 -25.52
CA CYS A 354 -5.66 9.37 -25.02
C CYS A 354 -6.75 8.94 -24.03
N PRO A 355 -8.04 8.89 -24.44
CA PRO A 355 -9.16 8.64 -23.52
C PRO A 355 -9.10 7.24 -22.88
N PHE A 356 -8.54 6.26 -23.59
CA PHE A 356 -8.38 4.89 -23.08
C PHE A 356 -7.12 4.69 -22.23
N GLY A 357 -6.17 5.63 -22.27
CA GLY A 357 -4.96 5.68 -21.44
C GLY A 357 -5.13 6.52 -20.18
N PHE A 358 -6.04 7.51 -20.21
CA PHE A 358 -6.35 8.41 -19.10
C PHE A 358 -7.30 7.85 -18.01
N GLY A 359 -6.93 7.95 -16.73
CA GLY A 359 -7.80 7.55 -15.63
C GLY A 359 -7.20 7.77 -14.24
N PRO A 360 -7.95 7.40 -13.19
CA PRO A 360 -7.48 7.50 -11.81
C PRO A 360 -6.46 6.39 -11.47
N TYR A 361 -5.41 6.72 -10.70
CA TYR A 361 -4.33 5.81 -10.31
C TYR A 361 -4.29 5.49 -8.82
N ALA A 362 -4.41 6.50 -7.96
CA ALA A 362 -4.31 6.33 -6.51
C ALA A 362 -4.92 7.52 -5.76
N TRP A 363 -5.13 7.33 -4.46
CA TRP A 363 -5.57 8.37 -3.53
C TRP A 363 -4.43 8.76 -2.59
N HIS A 364 -4.30 10.05 -2.30
CA HIS A 364 -3.38 10.51 -1.27
C HIS A 364 -3.92 10.12 0.12
N PRO A 365 -3.10 9.49 0.98
CA PRO A 365 -3.57 8.89 2.24
C PRO A 365 -4.06 9.93 3.27
N THR A 366 -3.46 11.13 3.30
CA THR A 366 -3.72 12.14 4.35
C THR A 366 -4.34 13.45 3.85
N SER A 367 -4.63 13.55 2.54
CA SER A 367 -5.17 14.77 1.90
C SER A 367 -6.19 14.33 0.85
N GLU A 368 -7.28 15.08 0.66
CA GLU A 368 -8.30 14.78 -0.36
C GLU A 368 -7.77 15.12 -1.77
N VAL A 369 -6.81 14.30 -2.23
CA VAL A 369 -6.10 14.44 -3.49
C VAL A 369 -6.22 13.13 -4.26
N LEU A 370 -6.66 13.23 -5.50
CA LEU A 370 -6.71 12.13 -6.46
C LEU A 370 -5.48 12.23 -7.37
N PHE A 371 -4.74 11.13 -7.50
CA PHE A 371 -3.72 10.98 -8.53
C PHE A 371 -4.36 10.40 -9.78
N LEU A 372 -4.29 11.12 -10.90
CA LEU A 372 -4.91 10.75 -12.18
C LEU A 372 -4.07 11.25 -13.35
N GLY A 373 -4.25 10.67 -14.52
CA GLY A 373 -3.47 11.03 -15.70
C GLY A 373 -3.47 9.90 -16.71
N ASP A 374 -2.48 9.85 -17.58
CA ASP A 374 -2.23 8.71 -18.48
C ASP A 374 -1.00 7.91 -18.01
N CYS A 375 -0.40 7.10 -18.87
CA CYS A 375 0.78 6.30 -18.53
C CYS A 375 2.08 7.14 -18.45
N HIS A 376 2.10 8.38 -18.93
CA HIS A 376 3.29 9.24 -19.03
C HIS A 376 3.28 10.39 -18.03
N VAL A 377 2.10 10.96 -17.77
CA VAL A 377 1.92 12.11 -16.89
C VAL A 377 0.86 11.79 -15.84
N ILE A 378 1.25 11.91 -14.57
CA ILE A 378 0.36 11.83 -13.42
C ILE A 378 0.24 13.20 -12.77
N PHE A 379 -1.00 13.64 -12.63
CA PHE A 379 -1.40 14.83 -11.92
C PHE A 379 -1.87 14.48 -10.51
N SER A 380 -1.65 15.40 -9.59
CA SER A 380 -2.38 15.47 -8.33
C SER A 380 -3.51 16.50 -8.46
N TYR A 381 -4.73 16.08 -8.19
CA TYR A 381 -5.90 16.95 -8.18
C TYR A 381 -6.43 17.10 -6.75
N HIS A 382 -6.37 18.32 -6.22
CA HIS A 382 -6.90 18.67 -4.92
C HIS A 382 -8.41 18.91 -5.02
N LEU A 383 -9.22 18.06 -4.39
CA LEU A 383 -10.69 18.12 -4.53
C LEU A 383 -11.28 19.43 -3.97
N GLU A 384 -10.72 19.96 -2.89
CA GLU A 384 -11.24 21.15 -2.20
C GLU A 384 -10.84 22.45 -2.90
N SER A 385 -9.54 22.65 -3.15
CA SER A 385 -9.02 23.85 -3.81
C SER A 385 -9.19 23.82 -5.33
N LYS A 386 -9.55 22.68 -5.91
CA LYS A 386 -9.61 22.42 -7.36
C LYS A 386 -8.27 22.67 -8.08
N ARG A 387 -7.16 22.66 -7.34
CA ARG A 387 -5.82 22.86 -7.88
C ARG A 387 -5.31 21.56 -8.50
N LEU A 388 -4.66 21.69 -9.64
CA LEU A 388 -3.99 20.59 -10.35
C LEU A 388 -2.48 20.85 -10.39
N GLU A 389 -1.68 19.84 -10.06
CA GLU A 389 -0.21 19.90 -10.14
C GLU A 389 0.33 18.63 -10.78
N ILE A 390 1.38 18.74 -11.59
CA ILE A 390 2.10 17.57 -12.12
C ILE A 390 2.98 17.02 -11.00
N VAL A 391 2.80 15.74 -10.67
CA VAL A 391 3.60 15.04 -9.65
C VAL A 391 4.52 13.98 -10.24
N LEU A 392 4.23 13.56 -11.47
CA LEU A 392 5.08 12.67 -12.25
C LEU A 392 4.92 13.04 -13.71
N ASP A 393 5.96 13.58 -14.31
CA ASP A 393 6.05 13.78 -15.76
C ASP A 393 7.37 13.14 -16.20
N ARG A 394 7.27 11.93 -16.74
CA ARG A 394 8.42 11.21 -17.31
C ARG A 394 8.00 10.49 -18.57
N ASN A 395 8.60 10.90 -19.69
CA ASN A 395 8.60 10.13 -20.93
C ASN A 395 9.31 8.76 -20.83
N ASN A 396 9.94 8.47 -19.68
CA ASN A 396 10.80 7.31 -19.49
C ASN A 396 10.27 6.27 -18.48
N ILE A 397 9.15 6.52 -17.78
CA ILE A 397 8.54 5.54 -16.87
C ILE A 397 7.07 5.41 -17.25
N ASP A 398 6.67 4.23 -17.73
CA ASP A 398 5.26 3.91 -17.97
C ASP A 398 4.61 3.46 -16.66
N VAL A 399 3.54 4.12 -16.25
CA VAL A 399 2.75 3.72 -15.09
C VAL A 399 1.61 2.82 -15.53
N HIS A 400 1.68 1.53 -15.16
CA HIS A 400 0.52 0.67 -15.32
C HIS A 400 -0.64 1.11 -14.39
N ARG A 401 -1.83 1.25 -14.98
CA ARG A 401 -3.08 1.49 -14.23
C ARG A 401 -3.24 0.50 -13.06
N GLY A 402 -3.50 1.04 -11.87
CA GLY A 402 -3.69 0.25 -10.65
C GLY A 402 -2.39 -0.24 -9.97
N ARG A 403 -1.20 0.13 -10.47
CA ARG A 403 0.09 -0.24 -9.87
C ARG A 403 0.95 0.95 -9.43
N LEU A 404 0.29 2.03 -9.03
CA LEU A 404 0.92 3.21 -8.43
C LEU A 404 0.56 3.26 -6.94
N TYR A 405 1.58 3.15 -6.08
CA TYR A 405 1.43 3.10 -4.63
C TYR A 405 2.07 4.34 -4.00
N PRO A 406 1.28 5.31 -3.51
CA PRO A 406 1.80 6.41 -2.72
C PRO A 406 2.53 5.87 -1.50
N TYR A 407 3.75 6.33 -1.29
CA TYR A 407 4.60 5.89 -0.19
C TYR A 407 4.81 7.05 0.79
N SER A 408 4.54 6.76 2.06
CA SER A 408 4.86 7.61 3.20
C SER A 408 5.79 6.84 4.14
N ARG A 409 6.77 7.51 4.76
CA ARG A 409 7.72 6.85 5.67
C ARG A 409 6.99 6.32 6.91
N CYS A 410 7.39 5.14 7.38
CA CYS A 410 6.92 4.56 8.63
C CYS A 410 8.08 4.35 9.59
N LEU A 411 8.02 4.93 10.79
CA LEU A 411 9.07 4.81 11.80
C LEU A 411 8.83 3.68 12.79
N VAL A 412 7.74 2.91 12.61
CA VAL A 412 7.43 1.73 13.44
C VAL A 412 8.45 0.64 13.14
N SER A 413 9.11 0.16 14.19
CA SER A 413 10.06 -0.95 14.07
C SER A 413 9.31 -2.26 13.80
N LEU A 414 9.89 -3.08 12.94
CA LEU A 414 9.42 -4.45 12.72
C LEU A 414 9.93 -5.36 13.85
N LYS A 415 9.14 -6.40 14.16
CA LYS A 415 9.47 -7.45 15.13
C LYS A 415 9.95 -8.69 14.37
N ASP A 416 11.04 -9.30 14.81
CA ASP A 416 11.52 -10.56 14.26
C ASP A 416 10.74 -11.75 14.84
N PHE A 417 10.45 -12.74 14.00
CA PHE A 417 9.63 -13.92 14.36
C PHE A 417 10.43 -15.22 14.39
N LEU A 418 11.67 -15.22 13.92
CA LEU A 418 12.51 -16.41 13.88
C LEU A 418 13.18 -16.66 15.24
N PRO A 419 13.24 -17.92 15.72
CA PRO A 419 14.01 -18.27 16.90
C PRO A 419 15.49 -17.88 16.71
N ARG A 420 16.12 -17.33 17.75
CA ARG A 420 17.58 -17.09 17.78
C ARG A 420 18.34 -18.41 17.83
N HIS A 421 18.36 -19.16 16.73
CA HIS A 421 19.17 -20.36 16.58
C HIS A 421 19.74 -20.43 15.16
N TYR A 422 20.84 -19.72 14.95
CA TYR A 422 22.17 -20.22 14.58
C TYR A 422 23.01 -18.97 14.27
N GLY A 423 24.22 -18.91 14.83
CA GLY A 423 25.05 -17.71 14.87
C GLY A 423 25.21 -17.00 13.53
N SER A 424 24.51 -15.89 13.37
CA SER A 424 24.89 -14.80 12.48
C SER A 424 24.63 -13.49 13.20
N ASN A 425 25.63 -12.60 13.15
CA ASN A 425 25.75 -11.36 13.90
C ASN A 425 24.74 -10.26 13.47
N GLN A 426 23.46 -10.57 13.26
CA GLN A 426 22.47 -9.55 12.85
C GLN A 426 22.09 -8.59 13.99
N SER A 427 22.14 -9.02 15.26
CA SER A 427 21.87 -8.14 16.41
C SER A 427 22.99 -7.13 16.69
N LEU A 428 24.23 -7.44 16.30
CA LEU A 428 25.36 -6.51 16.38
C LEU A 428 25.32 -5.48 15.26
N ILE A 429 24.78 -5.82 14.08
CA ILE A 429 24.61 -4.87 12.97
C ILE A 429 23.57 -3.80 13.30
N GLN A 430 22.44 -4.15 13.94
CA GLN A 430 21.44 -3.15 14.38
C GLN A 430 22.01 -2.15 15.41
N LEU A 431 22.90 -2.59 16.30
CA LEU A 431 23.58 -1.71 17.27
C LEU A 431 24.74 -0.91 16.64
N LEU A 432 25.47 -1.48 15.68
CA LEU A 432 26.56 -0.81 14.97
C LEU A 432 26.07 0.22 13.95
N SER A 433 24.90 0.00 13.31
CA SER A 433 24.28 0.99 12.41
C SER A 433 23.78 2.24 13.16
N LEU A 434 23.47 2.12 14.46
CA LEU A 434 23.15 3.26 15.33
C LEU A 434 24.42 3.98 15.82
N MET A 435 25.55 3.28 15.96
CA MET A 435 26.83 3.86 16.38
C MET A 435 27.65 4.46 15.24
N ALA A 436 27.41 4.07 13.98
CA ALA A 436 28.10 4.64 12.81
C ALA A 436 27.71 6.09 12.45
N LEU A 437 26.87 6.74 13.27
CA LEU A 437 26.44 8.14 13.11
C LEU A 437 27.20 9.14 13.99
N THR A 438 28.34 8.75 14.59
CA THR A 438 29.27 9.70 15.21
C THR A 438 30.36 10.09 14.21
N PRO A 439 30.60 11.39 13.93
CA PRO A 439 31.77 11.80 13.18
C PRO A 439 33.03 11.37 13.93
N ARG A 440 33.96 10.70 13.23
CA ARG A 440 35.34 10.57 13.70
C ARG A 440 35.90 11.98 13.85
N TRP A 441 36.25 12.35 15.07
CA TRP A 441 37.07 13.53 15.31
C TRP A 441 38.42 13.27 14.62
N SER A 442 38.83 14.19 13.76
CA SER A 442 40.18 14.23 13.22
C SER A 442 41.17 14.47 14.34
N GLU A 443 42.23 13.66 14.41
CA GLU A 443 43.37 13.73 15.33
C GLU A 443 44.26 14.99 15.11
N GLN A 444 43.69 16.18 14.98
CA GLN A 444 44.46 17.42 14.77
C GLN A 444 44.20 18.56 15.76
N ASP A 445 43.30 18.44 16.73
CA ASP A 445 43.05 19.51 17.73
C ASP A 445 43.47 19.16 19.17
N CYS A 446 44.54 18.38 19.34
CA CYS A 446 45.18 18.15 20.64
C CYS A 446 46.55 18.86 20.77
N LEU A 447 46.62 20.14 20.42
CA LEU A 447 47.70 21.02 20.87
C LEU A 447 47.15 22.44 21.04
N LEU A 448 46.87 22.82 22.30
CA LEU A 448 47.00 24.15 22.91
C LEU A 448 45.99 24.32 24.04
N ARG A 449 46.45 24.08 25.28
CA ARG A 449 46.26 24.94 26.47
C ARG A 449 46.79 24.20 27.69
N THR A 450 48.03 24.53 28.04
CA THR A 450 48.54 24.59 29.41
C THR A 450 47.79 25.64 30.22
#